data_AF-A0A7S3B8L6-F1
#
_entry.id   AF-A0A7S3B8L6-F1
#
_cell.length_a   1.000
_cell.length_b   1.000
_cell.length_c   1.000
_cell.angle_alpha   90.00
_cell.angle_beta   90.00
_cell.angle_gamma   90.00
#
_symmetry.space_group_name_H-M   'P 1'
#
loop_
_entity.id
_entity.type
_entity.pdbx_description
1 polymer ?
#
loop_
_entity_poly.entity_id
_entity_poly.type
_entity_poly.pdbx_seq_one_letter_code
_entity_poly.pdbx_strand_id
1 'polypeptide(L)'
;MRIVSAGIPDYLTAVPQAHFCLHTEGNGWGARVVDYMAMECIPLMINDKMYFAYANVIHWPSFSLYMHKREIPHIPQRLRNMSAETQMAMHAQLRRYKRAFVWWRPDGLAYEYTLASLGQRLISRNLAAS
;
A
#
# COMPACT_ATOMS: atom_id res chain seq x y z
N MET A 1 3.16 -18.80 4.27
CA MET A 1 3.43 -17.35 4.13
C MET A 1 4.38 -17.14 2.95
N ARG A 2 3.92 -16.46 1.90
CA ARG A 2 4.70 -16.18 0.68
C ARG A 2 4.82 -14.66 0.52
N ILE A 3 6.05 -14.20 0.26
CA ILE A 3 6.36 -12.81 -0.09
C ILE A 3 6.75 -12.79 -1.57
N VAL A 4 6.25 -11.83 -2.33
CA VAL A 4 6.57 -11.66 -3.76
C VAL A 4 7.18 -10.28 -4.03
N SER A 5 8.06 -10.24 -5.02
CA SER A 5 8.77 -9.04 -5.50
C SER A 5 8.91 -9.05 -7.03
N ALA A 6 9.58 -8.05 -7.59
CA ALA A 6 9.92 -7.99 -9.02
C ALA A 6 10.71 -9.22 -9.50
N GLY A 7 10.54 -9.59 -10.77
CA GLY A 7 11.38 -10.59 -11.45
C GLY A 7 10.95 -12.05 -11.28
N ILE A 8 9.82 -12.32 -10.62
CA ILE A 8 9.27 -13.68 -10.55
C ILE A 8 8.61 -14.08 -11.88
N PRO A 9 8.87 -15.30 -12.39
CA PRO A 9 8.05 -15.88 -13.45
C PRO A 9 6.59 -15.94 -12.97
N ASP A 10 5.64 -15.61 -13.83
CA ASP A 10 4.20 -15.67 -13.52
C ASP A 10 3.73 -14.73 -12.39
N TYR A 11 4.16 -13.47 -12.46
CA TYR A 11 3.83 -12.42 -11.48
C TYR A 11 2.32 -12.25 -11.24
N LEU A 12 1.50 -12.29 -12.30
CA LEU A 12 0.05 -12.09 -12.20
C LEU A 12 -0.64 -13.20 -11.41
N THR A 13 -0.09 -14.41 -11.40
CA THR A 13 -0.60 -15.53 -10.61
C THR A 13 -0.02 -15.55 -9.20
N ALA A 14 1.26 -15.17 -9.07
CA ALA A 14 1.97 -15.21 -7.81
C ALA A 14 1.54 -14.13 -6.81
N VAL A 15 1.18 -12.93 -7.29
CA VAL A 15 0.82 -11.80 -6.43
C VAL A 15 -0.48 -12.03 -5.65
N PRO A 16 -1.59 -12.46 -6.27
CA PRO A 16 -2.84 -12.73 -5.55
C PRO A 16 -2.75 -13.86 -4.51
N GLN A 17 -1.76 -14.76 -4.65
CA GLN A 17 -1.52 -15.88 -3.74
C GLN A 17 -0.62 -15.50 -2.55
N ALA A 18 0.03 -14.34 -2.61
CA ALA A 18 0.90 -13.87 -1.54
C ALA A 18 0.07 -13.21 -0.43
N HIS A 19 0.49 -13.42 0.82
CA HIS A 19 -0.12 -12.72 1.96
C HIS A 19 0.41 -11.28 2.03
N PHE A 20 1.71 -11.10 1.75
CA PHE A 20 2.40 -9.83 1.78
C PHE A 20 3.20 -9.61 0.49
N CYS A 21 3.22 -8.37 0.00
CA CYS A 21 3.98 -7.98 -1.19
C CYS A 21 5.04 -6.97 -0.80
N LEU A 22 6.30 -7.32 -1.08
CA LEU A 22 7.43 -6.49 -0.69
C LEU A 22 7.51 -5.25 -1.58
N HIS A 23 7.44 -4.08 -0.95
CA HIS A 23 7.66 -2.79 -1.59
C HIS A 23 8.87 -2.10 -0.97
N THR A 24 10.01 -2.18 -1.65
CA THR A 24 11.22 -1.44 -1.29
C THR A 24 11.34 -0.16 -2.11
N GLU A 25 12.17 0.77 -1.65
CA GLU A 25 12.61 1.89 -2.48
C GLU A 25 13.11 1.39 -3.85
N GLY A 26 12.63 2.03 -4.91
CA GLY A 26 13.05 1.78 -6.29
C GLY A 26 13.48 3.09 -6.94
N ASN A 27 13.49 3.15 -8.27
CA ASN A 27 13.80 4.36 -9.04
C ASN A 27 12.72 5.48 -8.96
N GLY A 28 11.76 5.38 -8.04
CA GLY A 28 10.66 6.34 -7.88
C GLY A 28 9.48 6.17 -8.86
N TRP A 29 9.61 5.34 -9.90
CA TRP A 29 8.59 5.12 -10.94
C TRP A 29 7.82 3.81 -10.77
N GLY A 30 7.94 3.15 -9.61
CA GLY A 30 7.37 1.83 -9.39
C GLY A 30 5.85 1.85 -9.32
N ALA A 31 5.18 1.33 -10.35
CA ALA A 31 3.72 1.09 -10.35
C ALA A 31 3.30 -0.09 -9.42
N ARG A 32 4.24 -0.73 -8.73
CA ARG A 32 3.99 -1.95 -7.93
C ARG A 32 2.98 -1.77 -6.81
N VAL A 33 2.90 -0.58 -6.22
CA VAL A 33 1.85 -0.31 -5.24
C VAL A 33 0.47 -0.41 -5.89
N VAL A 34 0.30 0.07 -7.12
CA VAL A 34 -0.96 -0.05 -7.86
C VAL A 34 -1.29 -1.53 -8.09
N ASP A 35 -0.30 -2.32 -8.51
CA ASP A 35 -0.46 -3.78 -8.66
C ASP A 35 -0.92 -4.46 -7.36
N TYR A 36 -0.27 -4.15 -6.23
CA TYR A 36 -0.58 -4.76 -4.93
C TYR A 36 -1.98 -4.37 -4.46
N MET A 37 -2.37 -3.12 -4.67
CA MET A 37 -3.73 -2.66 -4.37
C MET A 37 -4.75 -3.34 -5.28
N ALA A 38 -4.47 -3.46 -6.59
CA ALA A 38 -5.37 -4.08 -7.56
C ALA A 38 -5.54 -5.59 -7.35
N MET A 39 -4.46 -6.29 -7.03
CA MET A 39 -4.41 -7.75 -6.79
C MET A 39 -4.58 -8.14 -5.31
N GLU A 40 -4.89 -7.16 -4.46
CA GLU A 40 -5.27 -7.35 -3.06
C GLU A 40 -4.20 -7.92 -2.12
N CYS A 41 -2.94 -7.66 -2.43
CA CYS A 41 -1.79 -8.12 -1.65
C CYS A 41 -1.34 -7.06 -0.64
N ILE A 42 -1.23 -7.42 0.65
CA ILE A 42 -0.87 -6.48 1.73
C ILE A 42 0.54 -5.93 1.49
N PRO A 43 0.74 -4.61 1.31
CA PRO A 43 2.05 -4.05 1.09
C PRO A 43 2.92 -4.14 2.35
N LEU A 44 4.12 -4.72 2.20
CA LEU A 44 5.22 -4.63 3.15
C LEU A 44 6.18 -3.53 2.65
N MET A 45 6.01 -2.33 3.19
CA MET A 45 6.72 -1.12 2.83
C MET A 45 8.05 -1.04 3.60
N ILE A 46 9.16 -1.16 2.89
CA ILE A 46 10.51 -0.99 3.46
C ILE A 46 11.16 0.24 2.83
N ASN A 47 11.14 1.34 3.57
CA ASN A 47 11.73 2.60 3.15
C ASN A 47 12.01 3.49 4.37
N ASP A 48 12.96 4.42 4.28
CA ASP A 48 13.19 5.37 5.37
C ASP A 48 12.60 6.76 5.08
N LYS A 49 12.33 7.07 3.80
CA LYS A 49 11.97 8.43 3.35
C LYS A 49 10.98 8.43 2.18
N MET A 50 9.95 7.59 2.22
CA MET A 50 8.92 7.57 1.18
C MET A 50 7.61 8.19 1.64
N TYR A 51 7.01 9.01 0.80
CA TYR A 51 5.63 9.46 0.96
C TYR A 51 4.71 8.54 0.18
N PHE A 52 3.63 8.10 0.83
CA PHE A 52 2.65 7.25 0.16
C PHE A 52 1.59 8.08 -0.56
N ALA A 53 1.15 7.57 -1.71
CA ALA A 53 0.06 8.17 -2.47
C ALA A 53 -1.18 8.33 -1.59
N TYR A 54 -1.80 9.50 -1.65
CA TYR A 54 -3.01 9.83 -0.92
C TYR A 54 -2.92 9.67 0.61
N ALA A 55 -1.71 9.69 1.22
CA ALA A 55 -1.53 9.48 2.67
C ALA A 55 -2.32 10.46 3.56
N ASN A 56 -2.76 11.60 3.02
CA ASN A 56 -3.60 12.56 3.73
C ASN A 56 -5.09 12.16 3.78
N VAL A 57 -5.58 11.34 2.83
CA VAL A 57 -6.97 10.86 2.76
C VAL A 57 -7.12 9.33 2.95
N ILE A 58 -6.02 8.58 2.90
CA ILE A 58 -5.99 7.12 3.10
C ILE A 58 -5.13 6.77 4.32
N HIS A 59 -5.69 5.96 5.22
CA HIS A 59 -4.97 5.48 6.40
C HIS A 59 -4.13 4.23 6.10
N TRP A 60 -2.95 4.44 5.50
CA TRP A 60 -1.98 3.39 5.15
C TRP A 60 -1.69 2.35 6.24
N PRO A 61 -1.47 2.74 7.52
CA PRO A 61 -1.19 1.77 8.58
C PRO A 61 -2.28 0.71 8.81
N SER A 62 -3.51 0.94 8.33
CA SER A 62 -4.60 -0.02 8.48
C SER A 62 -4.55 -1.22 7.53
N PHE A 63 -3.75 -1.15 6.46
CA PHE A 63 -3.66 -2.22 5.45
C PHE A 63 -2.25 -2.45 4.91
N SER A 64 -1.23 -1.84 5.51
CA SER A 64 0.16 -2.02 5.12
C SER A 64 1.05 -2.17 6.34
N LEU A 65 2.19 -2.84 6.16
CA LEU A 65 3.25 -2.89 7.14
C LEU A 65 4.34 -1.92 6.73
N TYR A 66 4.75 -1.06 7.65
CA TYR A 66 5.90 -0.19 7.47
C TYR A 66 7.08 -0.67 8.31
N MET A 67 8.26 -0.72 7.70
CA MET A 67 9.53 -1.07 8.36
C MET A 67 10.66 -0.20 7.83
N HIS A 68 11.55 0.21 8.72
CA HIS A 68 12.81 0.84 8.35
C HIS A 68 13.79 -0.17 7.76
N LYS A 69 14.76 0.29 6.96
CA LYS A 69 15.78 -0.62 6.38
C LYS A 69 16.57 -1.37 7.45
N ARG A 70 16.84 -0.73 8.60
CA ARG A 70 17.50 -1.35 9.76
C ARG A 70 16.71 -2.52 10.36
N GLU A 71 15.41 -2.63 10.08
CA GLU A 71 14.55 -3.69 10.60
C GLU A 71 14.43 -4.89 9.65
N ILE A 72 15.10 -4.87 8.48
CA ILE A 72 15.08 -5.98 7.52
C ILE A 72 15.34 -7.35 8.17
N PRO A 73 16.32 -7.52 9.08
CA PRO A 73 16.55 -8.81 9.75
C PRO A 73 15.34 -9.31 10.56
N HIS A 74 14.45 -8.42 11.01
CA HIS A 74 13.29 -8.74 11.83
C HIS A 74 12.02 -9.03 11.02
N ILE A 75 12.03 -8.90 9.69
CA ILE A 75 10.87 -9.16 8.84
C ILE A 75 10.28 -10.56 9.11
N PRO A 76 11.06 -11.66 9.12
CA PRO A 76 10.47 -12.99 9.30
C PRO A 76 9.76 -13.15 10.65
N GLN A 77 10.31 -12.55 11.72
CA GLN A 77 9.69 -12.57 13.04
C GLN A 77 8.41 -11.75 13.06
N ARG A 78 8.43 -10.53 12.51
CA ARG A 78 7.27 -9.64 12.50
C ARG A 78 6.09 -10.21 11.72
N LEU A 79 6.36 -10.85 10.58
CA LEU A 79 5.31 -11.47 9.78
C LEU A 79 4.77 -12.76 10.41
N ARG A 80 5.61 -13.57 11.05
CA ARG A 80 5.17 -14.79 11.76
C ARG A 80 4.33 -14.50 13.00
N ASN A 81 4.62 -13.40 13.69
CA ASN A 81 3.90 -13.02 14.90
C ASN A 81 2.53 -12.37 14.62
N MET A 82 2.18 -12.15 13.35
CA MET A 82 0.91 -11.53 13.00
C MET A 82 -0.23 -12.55 13.01
N SER A 83 -1.26 -12.27 13.82
CA SER A 83 -2.44 -13.12 13.89
C SER A 83 -3.23 -13.15 12.58
N ALA A 84 -3.98 -14.22 12.34
CA ALA A 84 -4.84 -14.34 11.15
C ALA A 84 -5.93 -13.25 11.14
N GLU A 85 -6.47 -12.89 12.31
CA GLU A 85 -7.47 -11.82 12.47
C GLU A 85 -6.91 -10.47 12.04
N THR A 86 -5.64 -10.19 12.39
CA THR A 86 -4.96 -8.95 11.98
C THR A 86 -4.80 -8.94 10.45
N GLN A 87 -4.35 -10.04 9.85
CA GLN A 87 -4.21 -10.15 8.39
C GLN A 87 -5.56 -9.98 7.67
N MET A 88 -6.63 -10.59 8.19
CA MET A 88 -7.98 -10.43 7.65
C MET A 88 -8.46 -8.97 7.72
N ALA A 89 -8.24 -8.30 8.85
CA ALA A 89 -8.60 -6.89 9.01
C ALA A 89 -7.83 -6.00 8.02
N MET A 90 -6.53 -6.26 7.82
CA MET A 90 -5.71 -5.57 6.84
C MET A 90 -6.21 -5.78 5.41
N HIS A 91 -6.53 -7.02 5.01
CA HIS A 91 -7.12 -7.29 3.70
C HIS A 91 -8.47 -6.59 3.50
N ALA A 92 -9.32 -6.53 4.54
CA ALA A 92 -10.60 -5.83 4.45
C ALA A 92 -10.41 -4.31 4.20
N GLN A 93 -9.47 -3.68 4.90
CA GLN A 93 -9.12 -2.28 4.66
C GLN A 93 -8.48 -2.09 3.28
N LEU A 94 -7.61 -3.01 2.86
CA LEU A 94 -6.99 -2.97 1.54
C LEU A 94 -8.05 -2.99 0.42
N ARG A 95 -9.01 -3.92 0.49
CA ARG A 95 -10.14 -3.98 -0.46
C ARG A 95 -10.95 -2.69 -0.49
N ARG A 96 -11.16 -2.06 0.67
CA ARG A 96 -11.84 -0.76 0.75
C ARG A 96 -11.07 0.33 0.00
N TYR A 97 -9.74 0.39 0.15
CA TYR A 97 -8.89 1.42 -0.45
C TYR A 97 -8.40 1.10 -1.87
N LYS A 98 -8.53 -0.15 -2.35
CA LYS A 98 -8.21 -0.55 -3.73
C LYS A 98 -8.77 0.40 -4.78
N ARG A 99 -10.01 0.84 -4.62
CA ARG A 99 -10.68 1.79 -5.53
C ARG A 99 -9.93 3.11 -5.72
N ALA A 100 -9.10 3.53 -4.76
CA ALA A 100 -8.30 4.75 -4.89
C ALA A 100 -7.16 4.62 -5.92
N PHE A 101 -6.82 3.39 -6.30
CA PHE A 101 -5.72 3.07 -7.22
C PHE A 101 -6.23 2.52 -8.56
N VAL A 102 -7.54 2.35 -8.71
CA VAL A 102 -8.21 1.84 -9.91
C VAL A 102 -8.90 2.99 -10.64
N TRP A 103 -8.64 3.12 -11.94
CA TRP A 103 -9.21 4.18 -12.78
C TRP A 103 -10.50 3.77 -13.50
N TRP A 104 -10.68 2.48 -13.79
CA TRP A 104 -11.86 2.01 -14.54
C TRP A 104 -13.12 2.03 -13.67
N ARG A 105 -14.26 2.35 -14.28
CA ARG A 105 -15.58 2.30 -13.63
C ARG A 105 -16.23 0.92 -13.83
N PRO A 106 -17.11 0.49 -12.92
CA PRO A 106 -17.62 1.21 -11.74
C PRO A 106 -16.74 1.10 -10.48
N ASP A 107 -15.75 0.21 -10.46
CA ASP A 107 -15.03 -0.16 -9.23
C ASP A 107 -13.96 0.86 -8.79
N GLY A 108 -13.48 1.69 -9.71
CA GLY A 108 -12.42 2.67 -9.51
C GLY A 108 -12.92 4.07 -9.20
N LEU A 109 -12.26 4.72 -8.23
CA LEU A 109 -12.47 6.11 -7.82
C LEU A 109 -11.15 6.90 -7.79
N ALA A 110 -10.11 6.48 -8.52
CA ALA A 110 -8.78 7.11 -8.45
C ALA A 110 -8.82 8.63 -8.74
N TYR A 111 -9.70 9.07 -9.64
CA TYR A 111 -9.92 10.48 -9.93
C TYR A 111 -10.44 11.23 -8.69
N GLU A 112 -11.46 10.71 -8.01
CA GLU A 112 -12.03 11.33 -6.82
C GLU A 112 -11.07 11.35 -5.64
N TYR A 113 -10.28 10.29 -5.45
CA TYR A 113 -9.22 10.28 -4.42
C TYR A 113 -8.14 11.33 -4.71
N THR A 114 -7.83 11.56 -5.99
CA THR A 114 -6.93 12.65 -6.40
C THR A 114 -7.51 14.00 -6.04
N LEU A 115 -8.77 14.27 -6.41
CA LEU A 115 -9.45 15.53 -6.06
C LEU A 115 -9.54 15.74 -4.54
N ALA A 116 -9.94 14.72 -3.79
CA ALA A 116 -10.02 14.78 -2.33
C ALA A 116 -8.66 15.07 -1.69
N SER A 117 -7.60 14.41 -2.17
CA SER A 117 -6.24 14.62 -1.68
C SER A 117 -5.75 16.05 -1.94
N LEU A 118 -6.00 16.59 -3.14
CA LEU A 118 -5.64 17.96 -3.48
C LEU A 118 -6.44 18.97 -2.66
N GLY A 119 -7.76 18.77 -2.53
CA GLY A 119 -8.63 19.63 -1.74
C GLY A 119 -8.19 19.75 -0.28
N GLN A 120 -7.88 18.63 0.38
CA GLN A 120 -7.41 18.64 1.76
C GLN A 120 -6.06 19.38 1.90
N ARG A 121 -5.15 19.23 0.94
CA ARG A 121 -3.85 19.95 0.95
C ARG A 121 -4.04 21.46 0.79
N LEU A 122 -4.97 21.90 -0.05
CA LEU A 122 -5.30 23.32 -0.19
C LEU A 122 -5.85 23.89 1.12
N ILE A 123 -6.76 23.17 1.78
CA ILE A 123 -7.31 23.56 3.09
C ILE A 123 -6.19 23.66 4.14
N SER A 124 -5.34 22.63 4.25
CA SER A 124 -4.23 22.63 5.21
C SER A 124 -3.22 23.76 4.97
N ARG A 125 -2.96 24.13 3.71
CA ARG A 125 -2.09 25.26 3.38
C ARG A 125 -2.71 26.61 3.77
N ASN A 126 -4.00 26.79 3.52
CA ASN A 126 -4.69 28.02 3.90
C ASN A 126 -4.76 28.20 5.43
N LEU A 127 -4.98 27.11 6.18
CA LEU A 127 -4.93 27.12 7.65
C LEU A 127 -3.54 27.42 8.21
N ALA A 128 -2.47 27.08 7.48
CA ALA A 128 -1.10 27.40 7.89
C ALA A 128 -0.68 28.85 7.54
N ALA A 129 -1.50 29.57 6.77
CA ALA A 129 -1.26 30.95 6.35
C ALA A 129 -2.10 31.98 7.13
N SER A 130 -3.00 31.52 8.00
CA SER A 130 -3.88 32.31 8.88
C SER A 130 -3.46 32.18 10.34
#